data_AF-A0A960UEB6-F1
#
_entry.id   AF-A0A960UEB6-F1
#
_cell.length_a   1.000
_cell.length_b   1.000
_cell.length_c   1.000
_cell.angle_alpha   90.00
_cell.angle_beta   90.00
_cell.angle_gamma   90.00
#
_symmetry.space_group_name_H-M   'P 1'
#
loop_
_entity.id
_entity.type
_entity.pdbx_description
1 polymer ?
#
loop_
_entity_poly.entity_id
_entity_poly.type
_entity_poly.pdbx_seq_one_letter_code
_entity_poly.pdbx_strand_id
1 'polypeptide(L)' 'MPSPELQPQIDAARAYEALHVPALFGDWAAPVLDAAGVRAGDRVLDLACGTGVVAREAVARVG' A
#
# COMPACT_ATOMS: atom_id res chain seq x y z
N MET A 1 15.91 -11.88 13.10
CA MET A 1 15.05 -10.94 13.84
C MET A 1 15.38 -9.54 13.36
N PRO A 2 14.40 -8.63 13.21
CA PRO A 2 14.71 -7.24 12.87
C PRO A 2 15.66 -6.63 13.91
N SER A 3 16.53 -5.71 13.49
CA SER A 3 17.40 -4.97 14.43
C SER A 3 16.52 -4.31 15.50
N PRO A 4 16.90 -4.35 16.79
CA PRO A 4 16.16 -3.67 17.86
C PRO A 4 15.92 -2.18 17.57
N GLU A 5 16.82 -1.54 16.82
CA GLU A 5 16.74 -0.13 16.44
C GLU A 5 15.56 0.18 15.50
N LEU A 6 15.12 -0.81 14.72
CA LEU A 6 14.02 -0.66 13.76
C LEU A 6 12.64 -0.91 14.39
N GLN A 7 12.61 -1.40 15.63
CA GLN A 7 11.36 -1.78 16.30
C GLN A 7 10.33 -0.63 16.34
N PRO A 8 10.70 0.64 16.66
CA PRO A 8 9.75 1.75 16.63
C PRO A 8 9.12 1.99 15.26
N GLN A 9 9.89 1.81 14.17
CA GLN A 9 9.38 1.99 12.81
C GLN A 9 8.44 0.86 12.39
N ILE A 10 8.73 -0.37 12.82
CA ILE A 10 7.85 -1.52 12.62
C ILE A 10 6.52 -1.28 13.32
N ASP A 11 6.54 -0.82 14.56
CA ASP A 11 5.32 -0.56 15.33
C ASP A 11 4.52 0.61 14.74
N ALA A 12 5.20 1.66 14.27
CA ALA A 12 4.56 2.76 13.54
C ALA A 12 3.91 2.28 12.23
N ALA A 13 4.58 1.44 11.44
CA ALA A 13 4.03 0.89 10.21
C ALA A 13 2.80 0.00 10.48
N ARG A 14 2.84 -0.80 11.54
CA ARG A 14 1.68 -1.61 11.98
C ARG A 14 0.50 -0.74 12.40
N ALA A 15 0.75 0.31 13.19
CA ALA A 15 -0.29 1.25 13.59
C ALA A 15 -0.88 2.00 12.40
N TYR A 16 -0.03 2.44 11.45
CA TYR A 16 -0.47 3.04 10.20
C TYR A 16 -1.41 2.12 9.42
N GLU A 17 -1.02 0.85 9.23
CA GLU A 17 -1.84 -0.15 8.54
C GLU A 17 -3.16 -0.42 9.27
N ALA A 18 -3.12 -0.57 10.59
CA ALA A 18 -4.31 -0.96 11.37
C ALA A 18 -5.30 0.19 11.58
N LEU A 19 -4.81 1.43 11.66
CA LEU A 19 -5.63 2.59 12.07
C LEU A 19 -5.85 3.57 10.93
N HIS A 20 -4.81 3.93 10.18
CA HIS A 20 -4.90 5.01 9.19
C HIS A 20 -5.34 4.51 7.82
N VAL A 21 -4.88 3.34 7.39
CA VAL A 21 -5.32 2.76 6.12
C VAL A 21 -6.84 2.60 6.07
N PRO A 22 -7.52 1.91 7.01
CA PRO A 22 -8.97 1.76 6.93
C PRO A 22 -9.75 3.08 7.12
N ALA A 23 -9.20 4.05 7.86
CA ALA A 23 -9.92 5.28 8.19
C ALA A 23 -9.70 6.42 7.18
N LEU A 24 -8.54 6.46 6.50
CA LEU A 24 -8.11 7.64 5.72
C LEU A 24 -7.60 7.28 4.32
N PHE A 25 -6.84 6.20 4.16
CA PHE A 25 -6.03 5.99 2.95
C PHE A 25 -6.50 4.84 2.05
N GLY A 26 -7.22 3.86 2.59
CA GLY A 26 -7.67 2.66 1.87
C GLY A 26 -8.57 3.03 0.69
N ASP A 27 -9.51 3.94 0.91
CA ASP A 27 -10.46 4.40 -0.11
C ASP A 27 -9.79 5.14 -1.29
N TRP A 28 -8.52 5.55 -1.14
CA TRP A 28 -7.76 6.19 -2.22
C TRP A 28 -7.04 5.21 -3.14
N ALA A 29 -6.87 3.95 -2.75
CA ALA A 29 -6.12 2.98 -3.54
C ALA A 29 -6.72 2.78 -4.94
N ALA A 30 -8.03 2.53 -5.03
CA ALA A 30 -8.72 2.37 -6.31
C ALA A 30 -8.74 3.66 -7.16
N PRO A 31 -9.14 4.83 -6.63
CA PRO A 31 -9.09 6.09 -7.38
C PRO A 31 -7.71 6.45 -7.93
N VAL A 32 -6.63 6.17 -7.20
CA VAL A 32 -5.26 6.40 -7.67
C VAL A 32 -4.94 5.52 -8.89
N LEU A 33 -5.34 4.25 -8.87
CA LEU A 33 -5.13 3.34 -10.00
C LEU A 33 -6.03 3.67 -11.19
N ASP A 34 -7.25 4.16 -10.94
CA ASP A 34 -8.13 4.69 -11.98
C ASP A 34 -7.49 5.90 -12.68
N ALA A 35 -6.97 6.85 -11.90
CA ALA A 35 -6.29 8.04 -12.42
C ALA A 35 -5.00 7.70 -13.18
N ALA A 36 -4.27 6.68 -12.73
CA ALA A 36 -3.08 6.16 -13.42
C ALA A 36 -3.44 5.32 -14.67
N GLY A 37 -4.71 4.99 -14.89
CA GLY A 37 -5.17 4.23 -16.04
C GLY A 37 -4.73 2.76 -16.04
N VAL A 38 -4.51 2.17 -14.87
CA VAL A 38 -4.08 0.77 -14.71
C VAL A 38 -5.18 -0.19 -15.16
N ARG A 39 -4.80 -1.21 -15.94
CA ARG A 39 -5.69 -2.22 -16.53
C ARG A 39 -5.16 -3.64 -16.32
N ALA A 40 -6.03 -4.61 -16.57
CA ALA A 40 -5.66 -6.03 -16.60
C ALA A 40 -4.48 -6.29 -17.56
N GLY A 41 -3.51 -7.07 -17.11
CA GLY A 41 -2.28 -7.39 -17.85
C GLY A 41 -1.15 -6.36 -17.77
N ASP A 42 -1.38 -5.20 -17.14
CA ASP A 42 -0.32 -4.21 -16.93
C ASP A 42 0.74 -4.72 -15.94
N ARG A 43 1.99 -4.22 -16.11
CA ARG A 43 3.03 -4.35 -15.09
C ARG A 43 3.19 -3.04 -14.36
N VAL A 44 2.97 -3.04 -13.04
CA VAL A 44 2.95 -1.84 -12.21
C VAL A 44 4.17 -1.82 -11.27
N LEU A 45 4.78 -0.64 -11.10
CA LEU A 45 5.76 -0.36 -10.06
C LEU A 45 5.16 0.64 -9.06
N ASP A 46 4.97 0.21 -7.82
CA ASP A 46 4.59 1.07 -6.69
C ASP A 46 5.85 1.52 -5.95
N LEU A 47 6.29 2.76 -6.21
CA LEU A 47 7.50 3.33 -5.60
C LEU A 47 7.17 3.95 -4.25
N ALA A 48 8.00 3.64 -3.24
CA ALA A 48 7.74 3.99 -1.84
C ALA A 48 6.43 3.39 -1.29
N CYS A 49 6.17 2.13 -1.65
CA CYS A 49 4.93 1.40 -1.38
C CYS A 49 4.52 1.28 0.11
N GLY A 50 5.41 1.59 1.05
CA GLY A 50 5.10 1.58 2.49
C GLY A 50 4.55 0.24 2.96
N THR A 51 3.36 0.22 3.57
CA THR A 51 2.69 -1.01 4.00
C THR A 51 1.97 -1.76 2.86
N GLY A 52 1.99 -1.20 1.65
CA GLY A 52 1.58 -1.87 0.41
C GLY A 52 0.11 -1.75 0.06
N VAL A 53 -0.64 -0.79 0.61
CA VAL A 53 -2.08 -0.65 0.34
C VAL A 53 -2.39 -0.47 -1.15
N VAL A 54 -1.64 0.38 -1.86
CA VAL A 54 -1.84 0.62 -3.30
C VAL A 54 -1.34 -0.56 -4.12
N ALA A 55 -0.15 -1.10 -3.81
CA ALA A 55 0.38 -2.30 -4.45
C ALA A 55 -0.59 -3.50 -4.40
N ARG A 56 -1.27 -3.74 -3.27
CA ARG A 56 -2.24 -4.85 -3.15
C ARG A 56 -3.47 -4.64 -4.02
N GLU A 57 -4.01 -3.42 -4.07
CA GLU A 57 -5.10 -3.08 -4.99
C GLU A 57 -4.66 -3.23 -6.46
N ALA A 58 -3.43 -2.82 -6.77
CA ALA A 58 -2.87 -2.95 -8.11
C ALA A 58 -2.79 -4.42 -8.55
N VAL A 59 -2.31 -5.32 -7.67
CA VAL A 59 -2.28 -6.77 -7.93
C VAL A 59 -3.67 -7.30 -8.24
N ALA A 60 -4.68 -6.95 -7.44
CA ALA A 60 -6.06 -7.39 -7.68
C ALA A 60 -6.61 -6.91 -9.02
N ARG A 61 -6.15 -5.75 -9.51
CA ARG A 61 -6.62 -5.12 -10.75
C ARG A 61 -5.92 -5.63 -12.01
N VAL A 62 -4.61 -5.89 -11.94
CA VAL A 62 -3.84 -6.35 -13.11
C VAL A 62 -4.06 -7.83 -13.42
N GLY A 63 -4.43 -8.64 -12.42
CA GLY A 63 -4.63 -10.09 -12.55
C GLY A 63 -3.39 -10.88 -12.15
#